data_AF-A0A0F8WWE1-F1
#
_entry.id   AF-A0A0F8WWE1-F1
#
_cell.length_a   1.000
_cell.length_b   1.000
_cell.length_c   1.000
_cell.angle_alpha   90.00
_cell.angle_beta   90.00
_cell.angle_gamma   90.00
#
_symmetry.space_group_name_H-M   'P 1'
#
loop_
_entity.id
_entity.type
_entity.pdbx_description
1 polymer ?
#
loop_
_entity_poly.entity_id
_entity_poly.type
_entity_poly.pdbx_seq_one_letter_code
_entity_poly.pdbx_strand_id
1 'polypeptide(L)'
;KENLHGLMYYCDNTNHMTTLWSVLESPDALTVLHNAKFDLRVLHQLDIYPPKTECTMQMAYLLGLPALSLKVLAYRIAGIEMRTFDEVTAKATQEKAEEYLWDVVAHDWPDPEPTIRTTKDGEVKFSFPKNISGKIETLLAKSMDDPDISLYKKWRAMEITGGRGQVEAVMGKMRRAYLDEVDTQEAEEYAKLDAEATYAIYPYLHTQIQKYELQDVLERDMDIIPMVMEMEENGVLLDIGVLEVLRGDLDELTADTQVDINYLAGGYVNPRSSQQVCALLQDMGIYTDMETSTDASVLDQYREHTIVNKIQDYRAYAKLQSTYVEGLMNAVRADGRIHTTFSMTRTETGRLASSKPNLQN
;
A
#
# COMPACT_ATOMS: atom_id res chain seq x y z
N LYS A 1 34.53 -5.74 19.89
CA LYS A 1 33.42 -4.76 19.99
C LYS A 1 34.07 -3.40 20.21
N GLU A 2 34.69 -2.87 19.15
CA GLU A 2 35.25 -1.52 19.17
C GLU A 2 34.13 -0.56 18.76
N ASN A 3 33.98 0.48 19.56
CA ASN A 3 32.87 1.41 19.50
C ASN A 3 32.87 2.21 18.19
N LEU A 4 31.82 2.03 17.39
CA LEU A 4 31.40 2.94 16.32
C LEU A 4 30.87 4.22 16.98
N HIS A 5 31.73 5.16 17.36
CA HIS A 5 31.30 6.46 17.88
C HIS A 5 31.60 7.55 16.85
N GLY A 6 30.67 7.72 15.90
CA GLY A 6 30.44 9.01 15.26
C GLY A 6 29.67 9.94 16.20
N LEU A 7 29.68 11.24 15.92
CA LEU A 7 28.77 12.18 16.57
C LEU A 7 27.37 11.98 16.00
N MET A 8 26.37 11.82 16.87
CA MET A 8 24.97 11.66 16.47
C MET A 8 24.20 12.93 16.82
N TYR A 9 23.40 13.40 15.88
CA TYR A 9 22.54 14.56 16.05
C TYR A 9 21.10 14.15 15.71
N TYR A 10 20.19 14.43 16.63
CA TYR A 10 18.75 14.36 16.35
C TYR A 10 18.27 15.77 15.99
N CYS A 11 17.58 15.89 14.86
CA CYS A 11 16.99 17.14 14.40
C CYS A 11 15.49 16.93 14.24
N ASP A 12 14.70 17.62 15.04
CA ASP A 12 13.29 17.82 14.74
C ASP A 12 13.16 18.96 13.72
N ASN A 13 12.29 18.79 12.73
CA ASN A 13 12.03 19.73 11.63
C ASN A 13 11.54 21.12 12.11
N THR A 14 11.17 21.24 13.39
CA THR A 14 10.75 22.50 14.02
C THR A 14 11.92 23.41 14.41
N ASN A 15 13.14 22.88 14.52
CA ASN A 15 14.33 23.65 14.90
C ASN A 15 15.30 23.76 13.73
N HIS A 16 15.35 24.93 13.10
CA HIS A 16 16.29 25.23 12.02
C HIS A 16 17.75 25.20 12.52
N MET A 17 18.41 24.05 12.40
CA MET A 17 19.84 23.91 12.71
C MET A 17 20.68 24.21 11.47
N THR A 18 20.78 25.49 11.10
CA THR A 18 21.60 25.97 9.96
C THR A 18 23.05 25.45 9.97
N THR A 19 23.61 25.17 11.15
CA THR A 19 25.00 24.67 11.28
C THR A 19 25.16 23.19 10.93
N LEU A 20 24.10 22.37 11.04
CA LEU A 20 24.14 20.95 10.67
C LEU A 20 23.94 20.76 9.17
N TRP A 21 23.13 21.61 8.56
CA TRP A 21 22.89 21.57 7.12
C TRP A 21 24.16 21.86 6.31
N SER A 22 24.99 22.82 6.77
CA SER A 22 26.27 23.11 6.11
C SER A 22 27.26 21.93 6.10
N VAL A 23 27.11 20.97 7.03
CA VAL A 23 27.90 19.73 7.02
C VAL A 23 27.40 18.79 5.92
N LEU A 24 26.08 18.64 5.77
CA LEU A 24 25.48 17.79 4.74
C LEU A 24 25.74 18.31 3.32
N GLU A 25 25.88 19.63 3.17
CA GLU A 25 26.15 20.29 1.89
C GLU A 25 27.65 20.48 1.60
N SER A 26 28.53 20.02 2.50
CA SER A 26 29.97 20.12 2.30
C SER A 26 30.39 19.30 1.05
N PRO A 27 31.19 19.85 0.12
CA PRO A 27 31.63 19.14 -1.09
C PRO A 27 32.35 17.81 -0.82
N ASP A 28 32.99 17.68 0.34
CA ASP A 28 33.71 16.48 0.75
C ASP A 28 32.84 15.48 1.53
N ALA A 29 31.58 15.83 1.84
CA ALA A 29 30.68 14.97 2.57
C ALA A 29 30.05 13.90 1.66
N LEU A 30 30.12 12.65 2.10
CA LEU A 30 29.32 11.56 1.57
C LEU A 30 28.10 11.35 2.47
N THR A 31 26.91 11.55 1.91
CA THR A 31 25.66 11.27 2.61
C THR A 31 25.18 9.86 2.27
N VAL A 32 25.09 9.00 3.28
CA VAL A 32 24.62 7.62 3.09
C VAL A 32 23.20 7.50 3.65
N LEU A 33 22.27 7.12 2.80
CA LEU A 33 20.86 6.98 3.12
C LEU A 33 20.44 5.52 2.97
N HIS A 34 19.37 5.12 3.66
CA HIS A 34 18.79 3.81 3.42
C HIS A 34 17.83 3.83 2.23
N ASN A 35 16.91 4.80 2.19
CA ASN A 35 15.95 4.94 1.11
C ASN A 35 16.08 6.32 0.47
N ALA A 36 17.16 6.51 -0.28
CA ALA A 36 17.57 7.83 -0.77
C ALA A 36 16.45 8.62 -1.48
N LYS A 37 15.58 8.00 -2.28
CA LYS A 37 14.47 8.72 -2.93
C LYS A 37 13.49 9.34 -1.91
N PHE A 38 13.20 8.64 -0.82
CA PHE A 38 12.33 9.15 0.23
C PHE A 38 13.07 10.20 1.08
N ASP A 39 14.29 9.87 1.50
CA ASP A 39 15.08 10.71 2.40
C ASP A 39 15.50 12.03 1.73
N LEU A 40 15.93 12.00 0.45
CA LEU A 40 16.25 13.20 -0.33
C LEU A 40 15.02 14.08 -0.55
N ARG A 41 13.82 13.51 -0.68
CA ARG A 41 12.59 14.31 -0.77
C ARG A 41 12.39 15.14 0.50
N VAL A 42 12.62 14.55 1.66
CA VAL A 42 12.52 15.27 2.94
C VAL A 42 13.61 16.34 3.04
N LEU A 43 14.85 16.02 2.66
CA LEU A 43 15.97 16.97 2.67
C LEU A 43 15.72 18.15 1.71
N HIS A 44 15.25 17.91 0.49
CA HIS A 44 14.93 18.98 -0.47
C HIS A 44 13.79 19.88 0.01
N GLN A 45 12.82 19.36 0.77
CA GLN A 45 11.76 20.18 1.40
C GLN A 45 12.30 21.11 2.50
N LEU A 46 13.48 20.81 3.03
CA LEU A 46 14.21 21.62 4.00
C LEU A 46 15.29 22.49 3.33
N ASP A 47 15.29 22.58 1.99
CA ASP A 47 16.30 23.27 1.18
C ASP A 47 17.74 22.72 1.38
N ILE A 48 17.89 21.42 1.62
CA ILE A 48 19.19 20.76 1.82
C ILE A 48 19.50 19.87 0.62
N TYR A 49 20.66 20.08 -0.01
CA TYR A 49 21.07 19.34 -1.21
C TYR A 49 22.45 18.70 -1.05
N PRO A 50 22.54 17.46 -0.52
CA PRO A 50 23.82 16.79 -0.36
C PRO A 50 24.52 16.57 -1.71
N PRO A 51 25.81 16.95 -1.86
CA PRO A 51 26.49 16.91 -3.15
C PRO A 51 26.82 15.50 -3.61
N LYS A 52 27.01 14.57 -2.67
CA LYS A 52 27.24 13.15 -2.96
C LYS A 52 26.38 12.29 -2.05
N THR A 53 25.57 11.43 -2.66
CA THR A 53 24.67 10.52 -1.94
C THR A 53 24.88 9.08 -2.37
N GLU A 54 24.82 8.13 -1.42
CA GLU A 54 24.77 6.69 -1.69
C GLU A 54 23.59 6.05 -0.95
N CYS A 55 23.04 4.96 -1.50
CA CYS A 55 21.81 4.33 -1.01
C CYS A 55 22.00 2.85 -0.68
N THR A 56 21.94 2.49 0.61
CA THR A 56 22.15 1.09 1.03
C THR A 56 21.05 0.15 0.54
N MET A 57 19.81 0.62 0.36
CA MET A 57 18.73 -0.19 -0.24
C MET A 57 18.98 -0.48 -1.72
N GLN A 58 19.48 0.48 -2.51
CA GLN A 58 19.87 0.24 -3.90
C GLN A 58 21.07 -0.70 -3.99
N MET A 59 22.08 -0.53 -3.12
CA MET A 59 23.19 -1.47 -3.05
C MET A 59 22.72 -2.89 -2.77
N ALA A 60 21.84 -3.07 -1.77
CA ALA A 60 21.27 -4.38 -1.44
C ALA A 60 20.48 -4.98 -2.61
N TYR A 61 19.76 -4.13 -3.36
CA TYR A 61 19.00 -4.52 -4.55
C TYR A 61 19.92 -5.01 -5.68
N LEU A 62 20.96 -4.24 -6.02
CA LEU A 62 21.95 -4.62 -7.04
C LEU A 62 22.72 -5.89 -6.70
N LEU A 63 22.96 -6.12 -5.40
CA LEU A 63 23.57 -7.35 -4.90
C LEU A 63 22.61 -8.55 -4.88
N GLY A 64 21.35 -8.38 -5.28
CA GLY A 64 20.34 -9.44 -5.30
C GLY A 64 20.00 -9.97 -3.90
N LEU A 65 20.11 -9.14 -2.86
CA LEU A 65 19.79 -9.58 -1.50
C LEU A 65 18.28 -9.84 -1.37
N PRO A 66 17.88 -10.92 -0.67
CA PRO A 66 16.48 -11.34 -0.59
C PRO A 66 15.60 -10.41 0.26
N ALA A 67 16.20 -9.47 1.00
CA ALA A 67 15.50 -8.48 1.79
C ALA A 67 16.25 -7.15 1.69
N LEU A 68 15.49 -6.07 1.48
CA LEU A 68 16.05 -4.74 1.25
C LEU A 68 15.82 -3.77 2.42
N SER A 69 14.94 -4.11 3.36
CA SER A 69 14.61 -3.25 4.50
C SER A 69 15.80 -3.13 5.46
N LEU A 70 16.00 -1.92 6.00
CA LEU A 70 17.05 -1.61 6.98
C LEU A 70 17.08 -2.59 8.13
N LYS A 71 15.95 -2.85 8.79
CA LYS A 71 15.83 -3.79 9.91
C LYS A 71 16.42 -5.17 9.61
N VAL A 72 16.08 -5.75 8.45
CA VAL A 72 16.56 -7.09 8.08
C VAL A 72 18.04 -7.06 7.70
N LEU A 73 18.49 -6.02 6.98
CA LEU A 73 19.89 -5.86 6.61
C LEU A 73 20.78 -5.62 7.83
N ALA A 74 20.37 -4.73 8.73
CA ALA A 74 21.07 -4.40 9.98
C ALA A 74 21.25 -5.64 10.86
N TYR A 75 20.19 -6.45 11.02
CA TYR A 75 20.28 -7.71 11.74
C TYR A 75 21.24 -8.70 11.07
N ARG A 76 21.11 -8.91 9.76
CA ARG A 76 21.91 -9.93 9.04
C ARG A 76 23.38 -9.57 8.88
N ILE A 77 23.69 -8.29 8.66
CA ILE A 77 25.04 -7.81 8.35
C ILE A 77 25.77 -7.39 9.64
N ALA A 78 25.08 -6.70 10.55
CA ALA A 78 25.69 -6.08 11.71
C ALA A 78 25.21 -6.66 13.05
N GLY A 79 24.23 -7.58 13.06
CA GLY A 79 23.65 -8.13 14.29
C GLY A 79 22.84 -7.10 15.10
N ILE A 80 22.41 -6.02 14.46
CA ILE A 80 21.65 -4.94 15.11
C ILE A 80 20.16 -5.30 15.06
N GLU A 81 19.56 -5.51 16.23
CA GLU A 81 18.13 -5.69 16.37
C GLU A 81 17.43 -4.34 16.46
N MET A 82 16.46 -4.12 15.57
CA MET A 82 15.73 -2.86 15.48
C MET A 82 14.26 -3.06 15.83
N ARG A 83 13.68 -2.13 16.59
CA ARG A 83 12.22 -2.02 16.75
C ARG A 83 11.60 -1.58 15.43
N THR A 84 10.36 -1.97 15.21
CA THR A 84 9.55 -1.47 14.09
C THR A 84 8.90 -0.15 14.46
N PHE A 85 8.57 0.66 13.46
CA PHE A 85 7.76 1.85 13.64
C PHE A 85 6.44 1.57 14.39
N ASP A 86 5.79 0.44 14.10
CA ASP A 86 4.53 0.03 14.76
C ASP A 86 4.75 -0.30 16.25
N GLU A 87 5.92 -0.82 16.63
CA GLU A 87 6.27 -1.09 18.04
C GLU A 87 6.60 0.21 18.79
N VAL A 88 7.19 1.20 18.13
CA VAL A 88 7.54 2.51 18.72
C VAL A 88 6.29 3.37 18.89
N THR A 89 5.44 3.41 17.88
CA THR A 89 4.21 4.23 17.90
C THR A 89 3.01 3.54 18.53
N ALA A 90 3.16 2.32 19.04
CA ALA A 90 2.06 1.48 19.52
C ALA A 90 1.21 2.19 20.57
N LYS A 91 1.86 2.75 21.60
CA LYS A 91 1.18 3.40 22.72
C LYS A 91 0.41 4.65 22.28
N ALA A 92 1.09 5.59 21.62
CA ALA A 92 0.46 6.80 21.10
C ALA A 92 -0.67 6.50 20.08
N THR A 93 -0.49 5.45 19.26
CA THR A 93 -1.53 4.99 18.33
C THR A 93 -2.74 4.42 19.08
N GLN A 94 -2.53 3.71 20.19
CA GLN A 94 -3.60 3.17 21.01
C GLN A 94 -4.41 4.29 21.67
N GLU A 95 -3.75 5.28 22.28
CA GLU A 95 -4.41 6.43 22.93
C GLU A 95 -5.27 7.21 21.94
N LYS A 96 -4.76 7.46 20.73
CA LYS A 96 -5.52 8.11 19.65
C LYS A 96 -6.67 7.28 19.13
N ALA A 97 -6.46 5.97 19.02
CA ALA A 97 -7.53 5.08 18.61
C ALA A 97 -8.65 5.07 19.67
N GLU A 98 -8.31 5.12 20.95
CA GLU A 98 -9.27 5.22 22.04
C GLU A 98 -10.06 6.54 21.97
N GLU A 99 -9.39 7.68 21.84
CA GLU A 99 -10.04 9.01 21.68
C GLU A 99 -11.02 9.00 20.49
N TYR A 100 -10.55 8.58 19.31
CA TYR A 100 -11.37 8.51 18.10
C TYR A 100 -12.59 7.60 18.31
N LEU A 101 -12.42 6.45 18.95
CA LEU A 101 -13.51 5.49 19.17
C LEU A 101 -14.52 5.98 20.21
N TRP A 102 -14.09 6.72 21.23
CA TRP A 102 -15.03 7.38 22.15
C TRP A 102 -15.84 8.45 21.44
N ASP A 103 -15.23 9.23 20.54
CA ASP A 103 -15.96 10.17 19.71
C ASP A 103 -16.97 9.45 18.81
N VAL A 104 -16.64 8.28 18.24
CA VAL A 104 -17.60 7.46 17.49
C VAL A 104 -18.80 7.09 18.34
N VAL A 105 -18.58 6.66 19.59
CA VAL A 105 -19.67 6.29 20.51
C VAL A 105 -20.55 7.49 20.87
N ALA A 106 -19.96 8.69 20.97
CA ALA A 106 -20.67 9.93 21.28
C ALA A 106 -21.55 10.44 20.13
N HIS A 107 -21.29 10.01 18.89
CA HIS A 107 -22.11 10.34 17.73
C HIS A 107 -23.27 9.35 17.55
N ASP A 108 -24.41 9.87 17.06
CA ASP A 108 -25.56 9.05 16.71
C ASP A 108 -25.40 8.50 15.28
N TRP A 109 -25.51 7.19 15.13
CA TRP A 109 -25.33 6.49 13.87
C TRP A 109 -26.56 5.65 13.54
N PRO A 110 -26.95 5.57 12.25
CA PRO A 110 -28.12 4.82 11.86
C PRO A 110 -27.99 3.34 12.23
N ASP A 111 -29.09 2.75 12.69
CA ASP A 111 -29.15 1.32 12.93
C ASP A 111 -29.06 0.55 11.60
N PRO A 112 -28.26 -0.54 11.56
CA PRO A 112 -28.17 -1.37 10.38
C PRO A 112 -29.49 -2.09 10.11
N GLU A 113 -29.77 -2.37 8.84
CA GLU A 113 -30.98 -3.09 8.46
C GLU A 113 -31.01 -4.51 9.10
N PRO A 114 -32.18 -4.98 9.55
CA PRO A 114 -32.34 -6.34 10.05
C PRO A 114 -32.01 -7.36 8.96
N THR A 115 -31.25 -8.39 9.30
CA THR A 115 -30.95 -9.49 8.38
C THR A 115 -31.82 -10.69 8.67
N ILE A 116 -32.29 -11.35 7.62
CA ILE A 116 -33.08 -12.57 7.69
C ILE A 116 -32.19 -13.75 7.30
N ARG A 117 -32.14 -14.79 8.14
CA ARG A 117 -31.47 -16.04 7.81
C ARG A 117 -32.42 -17.21 8.02
N THR A 118 -32.55 -18.05 7.00
CA THR A 118 -33.29 -19.32 7.10
C THR A 118 -32.33 -20.42 7.53
N THR A 119 -32.65 -21.12 8.61
CA THR A 119 -31.85 -22.25 9.09
C THR A 119 -32.03 -23.47 8.16
N LYS A 120 -31.15 -24.48 8.29
CA LYS A 120 -31.27 -25.74 7.54
C LYS A 120 -32.61 -26.45 7.79
N ASP A 121 -33.26 -26.17 8.92
CA ASP A 121 -34.54 -26.76 9.33
C ASP A 121 -35.76 -25.93 8.86
N GLY A 122 -35.54 -24.86 8.08
CA GLY A 122 -36.60 -24.01 7.52
C GLY A 122 -37.11 -22.91 8.47
N GLU A 123 -36.51 -22.72 9.65
CA GLU A 123 -36.88 -21.63 10.56
C GLU A 123 -36.30 -20.30 10.07
N VAL A 124 -37.15 -19.28 10.01
CA VAL A 124 -36.75 -17.91 9.70
C VAL A 124 -36.29 -17.22 10.99
N LYS A 125 -35.01 -16.87 11.06
CA LYS A 125 -34.44 -16.09 12.17
C LYS A 125 -34.15 -14.66 11.73
N PHE A 126 -34.69 -13.72 12.49
CA PHE A 126 -34.34 -12.30 12.40
C PHE A 126 -33.10 -12.02 13.24
N SER A 127 -32.13 -11.33 12.66
CA SER A 127 -30.96 -10.82 13.36
C SER A 127 -30.95 -9.30 13.25
N PHE A 128 -30.91 -8.63 14.40
CA PHE A 128 -30.77 -7.19 14.53
C PHE A 128 -29.32 -6.90 14.91
N PRO A 129 -28.43 -6.62 13.94
CA PRO A 129 -27.04 -6.35 14.26
C PRO A 129 -26.93 -5.07 15.09
N LYS A 130 -25.99 -5.03 16.04
CA LYS A 130 -25.65 -3.79 16.73
C LYS A 130 -25.21 -2.73 15.70
N ASN A 131 -25.62 -1.48 15.93
CA ASN A 131 -25.04 -0.34 15.23
C ASN A 131 -23.55 -0.18 15.57
N ILE A 132 -22.89 0.77 14.89
CA ILE A 132 -21.45 0.93 15.03
C ILE A 132 -21.07 1.31 16.47
N SER A 133 -21.80 2.20 17.14
CA SER A 133 -21.56 2.58 18.54
C SER A 133 -21.57 1.37 19.46
N GLY A 134 -22.61 0.52 19.39
CA GLY A 134 -22.70 -0.67 20.24
C GLY A 134 -21.60 -1.71 19.96
N LYS A 135 -21.07 -1.76 18.73
CA LYS A 135 -19.89 -2.58 18.39
C LYS A 135 -18.62 -1.98 19.00
N ILE A 136 -18.45 -0.66 18.96
CA ILE A 136 -17.29 0.05 19.49
C ILE A 136 -17.26 0.03 21.01
N GLU A 137 -18.39 0.23 21.71
CA GLU A 137 -18.48 0.06 23.17
C GLU A 137 -18.03 -1.33 23.60
N THR A 138 -18.45 -2.37 22.85
CA THR A 138 -18.03 -3.75 23.13
C THR A 138 -16.52 -3.94 22.90
N LEU A 139 -15.95 -3.24 21.92
CA LEU A 139 -14.51 -3.29 21.63
C LEU A 139 -13.70 -2.56 22.71
N LEU A 140 -14.14 -1.36 23.11
CA LEU A 140 -13.51 -0.56 24.17
C LEU A 140 -13.55 -1.29 25.51
N ALA A 141 -14.69 -1.86 25.89
CA ALA A 141 -14.79 -2.67 27.10
C ALA A 141 -13.80 -3.85 27.09
N LYS A 142 -13.67 -4.55 25.95
CA LYS A 142 -12.69 -5.64 25.81
C LYS A 142 -11.25 -5.16 25.91
N SER A 143 -10.90 -4.01 25.35
CA SER A 143 -9.53 -3.48 25.46
C SER A 143 -9.18 -3.00 26.87
N MET A 144 -10.18 -2.66 27.69
CA MET A 144 -9.95 -2.36 29.10
C MET A 144 -9.59 -3.63 29.90
N ASP A 145 -10.16 -4.78 29.53
CA ASP A 145 -9.85 -6.08 30.14
C ASP A 145 -8.54 -6.69 29.59
N ASP A 146 -8.22 -6.45 28.31
CA ASP A 146 -7.06 -6.98 27.61
C ASP A 146 -6.27 -5.87 26.89
N PRO A 147 -5.20 -5.35 27.52
CA PRO A 147 -4.37 -4.28 26.95
C PRO A 147 -3.65 -4.65 25.64
N ASP A 148 -3.54 -5.94 25.29
CA ASP A 148 -2.90 -6.38 24.04
C ASP A 148 -3.80 -6.17 22.82
N ILE A 149 -5.09 -5.84 23.03
CA ILE A 149 -6.02 -5.52 21.96
C ILE A 149 -5.67 -4.16 21.35
N SER A 150 -5.05 -4.19 20.18
CA SER A 150 -4.86 -3.00 19.35
C SER A 150 -6.20 -2.50 18.78
N LEU A 151 -6.70 -1.39 19.31
CA LEU A 151 -7.93 -0.74 18.86
C LEU A 151 -7.83 -0.32 17.40
N TYR A 152 -6.70 0.27 17.00
CA TYR A 152 -6.42 0.65 15.62
C TYR A 152 -6.55 -0.55 14.66
N LYS A 153 -5.92 -1.69 14.97
CA LYS A 153 -6.00 -2.88 14.10
C LYS A 153 -7.41 -3.44 14.05
N LYS A 154 -8.14 -3.47 15.18
CA LYS A 154 -9.53 -3.94 15.23
C LYS A 154 -10.47 -3.05 14.43
N TRP A 155 -10.33 -1.72 14.52
CA TRP A 155 -11.07 -0.77 13.69
C TRP A 155 -10.79 -0.99 12.20
N ARG A 156 -9.51 -1.07 11.82
CA ARG A 156 -9.10 -1.28 10.42
C ARG A 156 -9.56 -2.61 9.83
N ALA A 157 -9.80 -3.62 10.66
CA ALA A 157 -10.33 -4.92 10.24
C ALA A 157 -11.85 -4.92 10.04
N MET A 158 -12.58 -3.88 10.46
CA MET A 158 -14.01 -3.77 10.19
C MET A 158 -14.28 -3.47 8.71
N GLU A 159 -15.38 -4.01 8.20
CA GLU A 159 -15.84 -3.80 6.83
C GLU A 159 -16.11 -2.33 6.54
N ILE A 160 -15.46 -1.81 5.49
CA ILE A 160 -15.59 -0.40 5.09
C ILE A 160 -16.96 -0.09 4.49
N THR A 161 -17.66 -1.07 3.93
CA THR A 161 -19.01 -0.91 3.36
C THR A 161 -20.11 -0.82 4.42
N GLY A 162 -19.78 -1.08 5.69
CA GLY A 162 -20.70 -0.97 6.82
C GLY A 162 -20.51 0.31 7.63
N GLY A 163 -20.81 0.23 8.94
CA GLY A 163 -20.76 1.37 9.86
C GLY A 163 -19.42 2.11 9.91
N ARG A 164 -18.29 1.41 9.64
CA ARG A 164 -16.99 2.07 9.55
C ARG A 164 -16.93 3.08 8.39
N GLY A 165 -17.48 2.76 7.23
CA GLY A 165 -17.49 3.67 6.08
C GLY A 165 -18.27 4.95 6.36
N GLN A 166 -19.41 4.81 7.04
CA GLN A 166 -20.23 5.94 7.48
C GLN A 166 -19.45 6.85 8.44
N VAL A 167 -18.80 6.24 9.44
CA VAL A 167 -17.95 6.97 10.38
C VAL A 167 -16.81 7.69 9.67
N GLU A 168 -16.03 6.98 8.84
CA GLU A 168 -14.88 7.58 8.16
C GLU A 168 -15.29 8.66 7.14
N ALA A 169 -16.53 8.63 6.62
CA ALA A 169 -17.06 9.68 5.75
C ALA A 169 -17.40 10.98 6.50
N VAL A 170 -17.79 10.88 7.77
CA VAL A 170 -18.18 12.03 8.60
C VAL A 170 -17.00 12.56 9.41
N MET A 171 -16.26 11.67 10.08
CA MET A 171 -15.19 12.01 11.02
C MET A 171 -13.78 11.94 10.39
N GLY A 172 -13.69 11.48 9.15
CA GLY A 172 -12.40 11.16 8.53
C GLY A 172 -11.83 9.81 9.02
N LYS A 173 -10.77 9.34 8.36
CA LYS A 173 -10.16 8.05 8.66
C LYS A 173 -9.34 8.10 9.94
N MET A 174 -9.52 7.12 10.83
CA MET A 174 -8.60 6.91 11.95
C MET A 174 -7.18 6.72 11.42
N ARG A 175 -6.24 7.53 11.91
CA ARG A 175 -4.82 7.46 11.56
C ARG A 175 -3.99 6.86 12.69
N ARG A 176 -2.81 6.36 12.35
CA ARG A 176 -1.78 6.00 13.34
C ARG A 176 -1.15 7.27 13.94
N ALA A 177 -0.49 7.10 15.07
CA ALA A 177 0.42 8.12 15.58
C ALA A 177 1.64 8.25 14.66
N TYR A 178 2.16 9.47 14.56
CA TYR A 178 3.44 9.78 13.94
C TYR A 178 4.55 9.79 15.00
N LEU A 179 5.81 9.90 14.56
CA LEU A 179 6.96 9.86 15.47
C LEU A 179 7.06 11.13 16.33
N ASP A 180 6.59 12.27 15.86
CA ASP A 180 6.46 13.54 16.61
C ASP A 180 5.35 13.51 17.67
N GLU A 181 4.60 12.40 17.75
CA GLU A 181 3.51 12.18 18.69
C GLU A 181 3.84 11.11 19.73
N VAL A 182 5.09 10.60 19.73
CA VAL A 182 5.62 9.75 20.79
C VAL A 182 6.50 10.57 21.74
N ASP A 183 6.94 9.96 22.84
CA ASP A 183 7.92 10.60 23.72
C ASP A 183 9.21 10.93 22.95
N THR A 184 9.75 12.13 23.18
CA THR A 184 10.92 12.62 22.44
C THR A 184 12.13 11.69 22.61
N GLN A 185 12.35 11.13 23.80
CA GLN A 185 13.45 10.19 24.00
C GLN A 185 13.25 8.91 23.17
N GLU A 186 12.02 8.41 23.09
CA GLU A 186 11.70 7.23 22.30
C GLU A 186 11.86 7.49 20.79
N ALA A 187 11.44 8.67 20.32
CA ALA A 187 11.66 9.12 18.94
C ALA A 187 13.15 9.23 18.61
N GLU A 188 13.93 9.85 19.50
CA GLU A 188 15.37 10.01 19.38
C GLU A 188 16.09 8.66 19.31
N GLU A 189 15.78 7.73 20.22
CA GLU A 189 16.36 6.39 20.23
C GLU A 189 16.04 5.62 18.94
N TYR A 190 14.81 5.72 18.45
CA TYR A 190 14.40 5.09 17.19
C TYR A 190 15.16 5.67 15.99
N ALA A 191 15.17 6.99 15.82
CA ALA A 191 15.85 7.67 14.72
C ALA A 191 17.38 7.46 14.75
N LYS A 192 17.96 7.48 15.95
CA LYS A 192 19.39 7.19 16.16
C LYS A 192 19.74 5.79 15.68
N LEU A 193 18.92 4.79 15.99
CA LEU A 193 19.18 3.41 15.60
C LEU A 193 19.11 3.22 14.07
N ASP A 194 18.20 3.91 13.38
CA ASP A 194 18.13 3.90 11.91
C ASP A 194 19.43 4.45 11.28
N ALA A 195 19.96 5.55 11.82
CA ALA A 195 21.23 6.13 11.36
C ALA A 195 22.44 5.24 11.71
N GLU A 196 22.52 4.70 12.93
CA GLU A 196 23.58 3.76 13.33
C GLU A 196 23.56 2.48 12.48
N ALA A 197 22.37 1.92 12.23
CA ALA A 197 22.20 0.73 11.40
C ALA A 197 22.66 0.99 9.97
N THR A 198 22.25 2.11 9.37
CA THR A 198 22.65 2.50 8.01
C THR A 198 24.17 2.65 7.91
N TYR A 199 24.78 3.35 8.87
CA TYR A 199 26.23 3.51 8.95
C TYR A 199 26.96 2.16 9.13
N ALA A 200 26.43 1.27 9.96
CA ALA A 200 27.05 -0.03 10.25
C ALA A 200 27.03 -1.00 9.05
N ILE A 201 25.96 -1.01 8.25
CA ILE A 201 25.86 -1.92 7.10
C ILE A 201 26.57 -1.39 5.85
N TYR A 202 26.75 -0.08 5.74
CA TYR A 202 27.29 0.57 4.55
C TYR A 202 28.67 0.04 4.13
N PRO A 203 29.69 -0.07 5.01
CA PRO A 203 31.03 -0.54 4.60
C PRO A 203 31.00 -1.94 3.97
N TYR A 204 30.15 -2.83 4.48
CA TYR A 204 29.99 -4.18 3.93
C TYR A 204 29.37 -4.11 2.53
N LEU A 205 28.26 -3.40 2.37
CA LEU A 205 27.56 -3.27 1.08
C LEU A 205 28.45 -2.60 0.03
N HIS A 206 29.11 -1.50 0.40
CA HIS A 206 30.04 -0.78 -0.48
C HIS A 206 31.19 -1.67 -0.93
N THR A 207 31.78 -2.46 -0.01
CA THR A 207 32.83 -3.43 -0.36
C THR A 207 32.32 -4.49 -1.35
N GLN A 208 31.08 -4.98 -1.19
CA GLN A 208 30.51 -5.94 -2.14
C GLN A 208 30.25 -5.31 -3.51
N ILE A 209 29.71 -4.08 -3.56
CA ILE A 209 29.53 -3.33 -4.81
C ILE A 209 30.85 -3.20 -5.56
N GLN A 210 31.94 -2.85 -4.86
CA GLN A 210 33.28 -2.78 -5.46
C GLN A 210 33.78 -4.13 -5.96
N LYS A 211 33.60 -5.18 -5.16
CA LYS A 211 34.02 -6.54 -5.50
C LYS A 211 33.34 -7.08 -6.76
N TYR A 212 32.08 -6.72 -6.99
CA TYR A 212 31.30 -7.14 -8.16
C TYR A 212 31.31 -6.11 -9.30
N GLU A 213 32.10 -5.04 -9.19
CA GLU A 213 32.24 -4.00 -10.22
C GLU A 213 30.90 -3.33 -10.59
N LEU A 214 30.04 -3.08 -9.60
CA LEU A 214 28.68 -2.53 -9.77
C LEU A 214 28.59 -1.00 -9.58
N GLN A 215 29.73 -0.31 -9.40
CA GLN A 215 29.77 1.12 -9.09
C GLN A 215 29.08 1.98 -10.16
N ASP A 216 29.38 1.75 -11.43
CA ASP A 216 28.80 2.51 -12.55
C ASP A 216 27.28 2.32 -12.65
N VAL A 217 26.77 1.14 -12.26
CA VAL A 217 25.33 0.85 -12.26
C VAL A 217 24.67 1.56 -11.08
N LEU A 218 25.28 1.50 -9.89
CA LEU A 218 24.81 2.21 -8.71
C LEU A 218 24.76 3.73 -8.95
N GLU A 219 25.78 4.31 -9.57
CA GLU A 219 25.82 5.73 -9.91
C GLU A 219 24.65 6.12 -10.83
N ARG A 220 24.41 5.34 -11.89
CA ARG A 220 23.25 5.56 -12.79
C ARG A 220 21.91 5.44 -12.06
N ASP A 221 21.75 4.47 -11.17
CA ASP A 221 20.52 4.28 -10.38
C ASP A 221 20.30 5.41 -9.35
N MET A 222 21.38 6.02 -8.85
CA MET A 222 21.31 7.19 -7.98
C MET A 222 20.99 8.46 -8.79
N ASP A 223 21.58 8.64 -9.97
CA ASP A 223 21.42 9.82 -10.82
C ASP A 223 19.99 10.03 -11.34
N ILE A 224 19.21 8.94 -11.47
CA ILE A 224 17.80 9.05 -11.90
C ILE A 224 16.86 9.45 -10.77
N ILE A 225 17.29 9.45 -9.50
CA ILE A 225 16.43 9.75 -8.36
C ILE A 225 15.75 11.13 -8.49
N PRO A 226 16.47 12.24 -8.78
CA PRO A 226 15.85 13.55 -8.91
C PRO A 226 14.78 13.59 -10.02
N MET A 227 15.06 12.96 -11.17
CA MET A 227 14.10 12.85 -12.28
C MET A 227 12.84 12.09 -11.85
N VAL A 228 13.00 10.95 -11.18
CA VAL A 228 11.86 10.15 -10.70
C VAL A 228 11.04 10.93 -9.67
N MET A 229 11.70 11.66 -8.76
CA MET A 229 11.02 12.51 -7.78
C MET A 229 10.19 13.60 -8.47
N GLU A 230 10.75 14.27 -9.47
CA GLU A 230 10.07 15.31 -10.25
C GLU A 230 8.87 14.73 -11.02
N MET A 231 9.01 13.53 -11.61
CA MET A 231 7.90 12.84 -12.26
C MET A 231 6.74 12.54 -11.31
N GLU A 232 7.04 12.09 -10.08
CA GLU A 232 6.02 11.83 -9.05
C GLU A 232 5.34 13.12 -8.58
N GLU A 233 6.09 14.22 -8.46
CA GLU A 233 5.58 15.52 -8.02
C GLU A 233 4.74 16.20 -9.10
N ASN A 234 5.14 16.12 -10.38
CA ASN A 234 4.40 16.69 -11.50
C ASN A 234 3.07 15.97 -11.78
N GLY A 235 3.03 14.65 -11.60
CA GLY A 235 1.85 13.83 -11.88
C GLY A 235 1.33 13.92 -13.33
N VAL A 236 0.19 13.27 -13.59
CA VAL A 236 -0.46 13.22 -14.91
C VAL A 236 -1.87 13.76 -14.82
N LEU A 237 -2.19 14.78 -15.62
CA LEU A 237 -3.54 15.36 -15.68
C LEU A 237 -4.54 14.37 -16.28
N LEU A 238 -5.71 14.26 -15.66
CA LEU A 238 -6.78 13.36 -16.11
C LEU A 238 -8.04 14.15 -16.49
N ASP A 239 -8.61 13.84 -17.65
CA ASP A 239 -9.94 14.33 -18.01
C ASP A 239 -11.00 13.43 -17.38
N ILE A 240 -11.58 13.90 -16.28
CA ILE A 240 -12.59 13.16 -15.52
C ILE A 240 -13.87 13.01 -16.34
N GLY A 241 -14.24 14.00 -17.14
CA GLY A 241 -15.49 13.97 -17.92
C GLY A 241 -15.48 12.86 -18.96
N VAL A 242 -14.34 12.64 -19.63
CA VAL A 242 -14.17 11.53 -20.58
C VAL A 242 -14.30 10.18 -19.87
N LEU A 243 -13.75 10.04 -18.67
CA LEU A 243 -13.86 8.79 -17.89
C LEU A 243 -15.27 8.54 -17.37
N GLU A 244 -16.04 9.57 -17.02
CA GLU A 244 -17.44 9.41 -16.62
C GLU A 244 -18.32 8.91 -17.77
N VAL A 245 -18.10 9.41 -18.98
CA VAL A 245 -18.79 8.91 -20.19
C VAL A 245 -18.39 7.44 -20.43
N LEU A 246 -17.09 7.14 -20.41
CA LEU A 246 -16.61 5.78 -20.60
C LEU A 246 -17.13 4.81 -19.52
N ARG A 247 -17.30 5.28 -18.28
CA ARG A 247 -17.92 4.50 -17.20
C ARG A 247 -19.33 4.07 -17.58
N GLY A 248 -20.15 5.02 -18.06
CA GLY A 248 -21.53 4.74 -18.48
C GLY A 248 -21.60 3.73 -19.62
N ASP A 249 -20.74 3.90 -20.64
CA ASP A 249 -20.67 2.97 -21.78
C ASP A 249 -20.28 1.55 -21.34
N LEU A 250 -19.31 1.44 -20.41
CA LEU A 250 -18.85 0.15 -19.88
C LEU A 250 -19.90 -0.50 -18.96
N ASP A 251 -20.66 0.29 -18.19
CA ASP A 251 -21.77 -0.20 -17.36
C ASP A 251 -22.84 -0.87 -18.23
N GLU A 252 -23.24 -0.23 -19.34
CA GLU A 252 -24.20 -0.78 -20.30
C GLU A 252 -23.67 -2.06 -20.95
N LEU A 253 -22.45 -2.03 -21.50
CA LEU A 253 -21.81 -3.20 -22.12
C LEU A 253 -21.68 -4.38 -21.15
N THR A 254 -21.34 -4.11 -19.89
CA THR A 254 -21.19 -5.13 -18.85
C THR A 254 -22.54 -5.74 -18.49
N ALA A 255 -23.59 -4.91 -18.36
CA ALA A 255 -24.95 -5.36 -18.07
C ALA A 255 -25.50 -6.22 -19.21
N ASP A 256 -25.38 -5.77 -20.46
CA ASP A 256 -25.83 -6.50 -21.64
C ASP A 256 -25.12 -7.86 -21.78
N THR A 257 -23.79 -7.85 -21.62
CA THR A 257 -23.01 -9.09 -21.67
C THR A 257 -23.39 -10.06 -20.54
N GLN A 258 -23.72 -9.55 -19.36
CA GLN A 258 -24.20 -10.39 -18.25
C GLN A 258 -25.56 -11.04 -18.57
N VAL A 259 -26.46 -10.32 -19.24
CA VAL A 259 -27.75 -10.88 -19.69
C VAL A 259 -27.53 -12.01 -20.69
N ASP A 260 -26.65 -11.79 -21.68
CA ASP A 260 -26.28 -12.82 -22.67
C ASP A 260 -25.67 -14.06 -22.01
N ILE A 261 -24.75 -13.88 -21.07
CA ILE A 261 -24.13 -14.98 -20.32
C ILE A 261 -25.20 -15.78 -19.57
N ASN A 262 -26.10 -15.10 -18.86
CA ASN A 262 -27.14 -15.77 -18.09
C ASN A 262 -28.11 -16.55 -18.98
N TYR A 263 -28.44 -16.00 -20.15
CA TYR A 263 -29.28 -16.67 -21.14
C TYR A 263 -28.61 -17.94 -21.68
N LEU A 264 -27.34 -17.85 -22.09
CA LEU A 264 -26.57 -18.99 -22.61
C LEU A 264 -26.29 -20.06 -21.54
N ALA A 265 -26.12 -19.65 -20.28
CA ALA A 265 -25.88 -20.54 -19.15
C ALA A 265 -27.17 -21.17 -18.57
N GLY A 266 -28.36 -20.67 -18.94
CA GLY A 266 -29.63 -21.13 -18.38
C GLY A 266 -29.87 -20.71 -16.92
N GLY A 267 -29.13 -19.71 -16.43
CA GLY A 267 -29.16 -19.26 -15.03
C GLY A 267 -28.12 -18.19 -14.73
N TYR A 268 -28.14 -17.64 -13.52
CA TYR A 268 -27.16 -16.63 -13.11
C TYR A 268 -25.78 -17.27 -12.91
N VAL A 269 -24.76 -16.71 -13.56
CA VAL A 269 -23.35 -17.06 -13.36
C VAL A 269 -22.55 -15.79 -13.15
N ASN A 270 -21.72 -15.75 -12.10
CA ASN A 270 -20.80 -14.64 -11.86
C ASN A 270 -19.53 -14.83 -12.72
N PRO A 271 -19.33 -14.03 -13.80
CA PRO A 271 -18.21 -14.25 -14.71
C PRO A 271 -16.86 -13.90 -14.06
N ARG A 272 -16.86 -13.14 -12.95
CA ARG A 272 -15.65 -12.83 -12.17
C ARG A 272 -15.18 -14.02 -11.33
N SER A 273 -16.04 -15.00 -11.07
CA SER A 273 -15.68 -16.19 -10.31
C SER A 273 -15.12 -17.26 -11.25
N SER A 274 -13.80 -17.44 -11.24
CA SER A 274 -13.15 -18.51 -12.00
C SER A 274 -13.74 -19.90 -11.70
N GLN A 275 -14.15 -20.14 -10.45
CA GLN A 275 -14.79 -21.39 -10.04
C GLN A 275 -16.16 -21.59 -10.70
N GLN A 276 -17.02 -20.56 -10.71
CA GLN A 276 -18.34 -20.67 -11.34
C GLN A 276 -18.22 -20.79 -12.87
N VAL A 277 -17.29 -20.04 -13.48
CA VAL A 277 -17.02 -20.15 -14.93
C VAL A 277 -16.51 -21.55 -15.29
N CYS A 278 -15.59 -22.11 -14.50
CA CYS A 278 -15.08 -23.45 -14.74
C CYS A 278 -16.19 -24.51 -14.66
N ALA A 279 -17.05 -24.43 -13.65
CA ALA A 279 -18.19 -25.33 -13.50
C ALA A 279 -19.16 -25.22 -14.69
N LEU A 280 -19.48 -23.99 -15.13
CA LEU A 280 -20.33 -23.74 -16.29
C LEU A 280 -19.74 -24.38 -17.56
N LEU A 281 -18.45 -24.17 -17.85
CA LEU A 281 -17.81 -24.72 -19.05
C LEU A 281 -17.84 -26.25 -19.04
N GLN A 282 -17.57 -26.87 -17.89
CA GLN A 282 -17.64 -28.33 -17.73
C GLN A 282 -19.06 -28.87 -17.94
N ASP A 283 -20.08 -28.20 -17.41
CA ASP A 283 -21.49 -28.57 -17.62
C ASP A 283 -21.90 -28.48 -19.10
N MET A 284 -21.25 -27.58 -19.85
CA MET A 284 -21.42 -27.42 -21.30
C MET A 284 -20.52 -28.35 -22.14
N GLY A 285 -19.74 -29.23 -21.49
CA GLY A 285 -18.82 -30.17 -22.15
C GLY A 285 -17.54 -29.55 -22.70
N ILE A 286 -17.19 -28.34 -22.25
CA ILE A 286 -15.98 -27.60 -22.63
C ILE A 286 -14.93 -27.81 -21.54
N TYR A 287 -13.94 -28.65 -21.81
CA TYR A 287 -12.88 -28.98 -20.86
C TYR A 287 -11.61 -28.23 -21.20
N THR A 288 -11.17 -27.35 -20.29
CA THR A 288 -9.90 -26.64 -20.42
C THR A 288 -8.73 -27.57 -20.11
N ASP A 289 -7.64 -27.47 -20.88
CA ASP A 289 -6.44 -28.32 -20.75
C ASP A 289 -5.78 -28.25 -19.36
N MET A 290 -6.02 -27.16 -18.63
CA MET A 290 -5.76 -27.05 -17.20
C MET A 290 -7.11 -27.14 -16.49
N GLU A 291 -7.36 -28.24 -15.76
CA GLU A 291 -8.67 -28.64 -15.18
C GLU A 291 -9.38 -27.58 -14.30
N THR A 292 -8.77 -26.41 -14.07
CA THR A 292 -9.32 -25.31 -13.24
C THR A 292 -9.03 -23.89 -13.75
N SER A 293 -8.25 -23.69 -14.83
CA SER A 293 -7.91 -22.32 -15.26
C SER A 293 -8.95 -21.76 -16.20
N THR A 294 -9.39 -20.55 -15.90
CA THR A 294 -10.25 -19.73 -16.79
C THR A 294 -9.51 -18.47 -17.19
N ASP A 295 -8.18 -18.47 -17.20
CA ASP A 295 -7.39 -17.31 -17.58
C ASP A 295 -7.62 -16.95 -19.05
N ALA A 296 -7.44 -15.68 -19.40
CA ALA A 296 -7.71 -15.19 -20.76
C ALA A 296 -6.95 -15.99 -21.83
N SER A 297 -5.67 -16.33 -21.59
CA SER A 297 -4.85 -17.12 -22.52
C SER A 297 -5.34 -18.56 -22.71
N VAL A 298 -6.01 -19.13 -21.70
CA VAL A 298 -6.61 -20.48 -21.80
C VAL A 298 -7.93 -20.38 -22.54
N LEU A 299 -8.79 -19.43 -22.15
CA LEU A 299 -10.09 -19.22 -22.79
C LEU A 299 -9.98 -18.80 -24.26
N ASP A 300 -8.87 -18.19 -24.66
CA ASP A 300 -8.59 -17.85 -26.06
C ASP A 300 -8.57 -19.06 -27.00
N GLN A 301 -8.29 -20.25 -26.49
CA GLN A 301 -8.27 -21.48 -27.28
C GLN A 301 -9.67 -22.04 -27.55
N TYR A 302 -10.70 -21.53 -26.86
CA TYR A 302 -12.08 -22.01 -26.92
C TYR A 302 -13.05 -20.93 -27.44
N ARG A 303 -12.54 -19.94 -28.20
CA ARG A 303 -13.33 -18.82 -28.75
C ARG A 303 -14.38 -19.24 -29.77
N GLU A 304 -14.38 -20.46 -30.26
CA GLU A 304 -15.47 -21.03 -31.06
C GLU A 304 -16.79 -21.14 -30.27
N HIS A 305 -16.71 -21.18 -28.94
CA HIS A 305 -17.88 -21.20 -28.07
C HIS A 305 -18.33 -19.78 -27.71
N THR A 306 -19.56 -19.42 -28.11
CA THR A 306 -20.13 -18.08 -27.87
C THR A 306 -20.09 -17.66 -26.39
N ILE A 307 -20.35 -18.59 -25.47
CA ILE A 307 -20.31 -18.34 -24.03
C ILE A 307 -18.90 -17.90 -23.56
N VAL A 308 -17.86 -18.49 -24.13
CA VAL A 308 -16.46 -18.16 -23.79
C VAL A 308 -16.15 -16.74 -24.23
N ASN A 309 -16.53 -16.34 -25.45
CA ASN A 309 -16.36 -14.96 -25.92
C ASN A 309 -17.08 -13.97 -24.99
N LYS A 310 -18.33 -14.24 -24.65
CA LYS A 310 -19.11 -13.35 -23.76
C LYS A 310 -18.49 -13.22 -22.37
N ILE A 311 -17.96 -14.31 -21.79
CA ILE A 311 -17.24 -14.25 -20.52
C ILE A 311 -15.97 -13.41 -20.63
N GLN A 312 -15.21 -13.56 -21.72
CA GLN A 312 -14.00 -12.77 -21.95
C GLN A 312 -14.32 -11.28 -22.13
N ASP A 313 -15.34 -10.95 -22.92
CA ASP A 313 -15.81 -9.58 -23.14
C ASP A 313 -16.23 -8.94 -21.80
N TYR A 314 -17.06 -9.64 -21.02
CA TYR A 314 -17.46 -9.17 -19.69
C TYR A 314 -16.25 -8.87 -18.80
N ARG A 315 -15.27 -9.79 -18.74
CA ARG A 315 -14.07 -9.61 -17.90
C ARG A 315 -13.20 -8.46 -18.39
N ALA A 316 -13.12 -8.25 -19.71
CA ALA A 316 -12.41 -7.12 -20.30
C ALA A 316 -13.09 -5.81 -19.92
N TYR A 317 -14.41 -5.67 -20.10
CA TYR A 317 -15.17 -4.48 -19.71
C TYR A 317 -15.09 -4.20 -18.22
N ALA A 318 -15.29 -5.23 -17.39
CA ALA A 318 -15.18 -5.10 -15.94
C ALA A 318 -13.77 -4.68 -15.48
N LYS A 319 -12.71 -5.13 -16.16
CA LYS A 319 -11.33 -4.72 -15.87
C LYS A 319 -11.08 -3.27 -16.31
N LEU A 320 -11.52 -2.89 -17.51
CA LEU A 320 -11.48 -1.52 -18.01
C LEU A 320 -12.15 -0.57 -17.01
N GLN A 321 -13.36 -0.91 -16.58
CA GLN A 321 -14.12 -0.13 -15.62
C GLN A 321 -13.43 -0.06 -14.25
N SER A 322 -13.15 -1.19 -13.62
CA SER A 322 -12.63 -1.20 -12.24
C SER A 322 -11.21 -0.63 -12.12
N THR A 323 -10.30 -1.00 -13.03
CA THR A 323 -8.88 -0.64 -12.91
C THR A 323 -8.58 0.71 -13.56
N TYR A 324 -9.08 0.93 -14.78
CA TYR A 324 -8.67 2.06 -15.61
C TYR A 324 -9.63 3.24 -15.54
N VAL A 325 -10.90 3.02 -15.20
CA VAL A 325 -11.86 4.10 -14.99
C VAL A 325 -11.94 4.44 -13.51
N GLU A 326 -12.57 3.58 -12.71
CA GLU A 326 -12.81 3.83 -11.28
C GLU A 326 -11.50 3.96 -10.51
N GLY A 327 -10.54 3.06 -10.77
CA GLY A 327 -9.23 3.08 -10.11
C GLY A 327 -8.45 4.36 -10.37
N LEU A 328 -8.46 4.88 -11.60
CA LEU A 328 -7.77 6.13 -11.95
C LEU A 328 -8.53 7.35 -11.42
N MET A 329 -9.86 7.41 -11.58
CA MET A 329 -10.68 8.51 -11.05
C MET A 329 -10.50 8.66 -9.53
N ASN A 330 -10.50 7.55 -8.79
CA ASN A 330 -10.31 7.54 -7.33
C ASN A 330 -8.88 7.92 -6.90
N ALA A 331 -7.92 7.88 -7.82
CA ALA A 331 -6.53 8.24 -7.56
C ALA A 331 -6.20 9.71 -7.89
N VAL A 332 -7.15 10.46 -8.48
CA VAL A 332 -6.97 11.89 -8.78
C VAL A 332 -6.89 12.67 -7.47
N ARG A 333 -5.87 13.51 -7.35
CA ARG A 333 -5.69 14.46 -6.23
C ARG A 333 -6.39 15.79 -6.52
N ALA A 334 -6.40 16.68 -5.53
CA ALA A 334 -7.10 17.96 -5.59
C ALA A 334 -6.62 18.88 -6.74
N ASP A 335 -5.43 18.66 -7.28
CA ASP A 335 -4.86 19.37 -8.44
C ASP A 335 -5.30 18.79 -9.79
N GLY A 336 -6.21 17.80 -9.79
CA GLY A 336 -6.72 17.15 -10.99
C GLY A 336 -5.76 16.12 -11.59
N ARG A 337 -4.68 15.78 -10.89
CA ARG A 337 -3.62 14.91 -11.39
C ARG A 337 -3.53 13.60 -10.61
N ILE A 338 -3.02 12.58 -11.28
CA ILE A 338 -2.63 11.31 -10.67
C ILE A 338 -1.13 11.35 -10.38
N HIS A 339 -0.75 10.98 -9.17
CA HIS A 339 0.65 10.93 -8.73
C HIS A 339 1.00 9.48 -8.35
N THR A 340 1.67 8.76 -9.25
CA THR A 340 2.17 7.41 -8.94
C THR A 340 3.29 7.47 -7.91
N THR A 341 3.60 6.32 -7.34
CA THR A 341 4.90 6.03 -6.74
C THR A 341 5.66 5.03 -7.59
N PHE A 342 6.83 5.41 -8.10
CA PHE A 342 7.79 4.57 -8.80
C PHE A 342 8.77 3.92 -7.81
N SER A 343 8.84 2.60 -7.81
CA SER A 343 9.88 1.85 -7.10
C SER A 343 11.01 1.50 -8.05
N MET A 344 12.24 1.82 -7.64
CA MET A 344 13.46 1.51 -8.40
C MET A 344 14.04 0.14 -8.02
N THR A 345 13.61 -0.44 -6.90
CA THR A 345 14.22 -1.64 -6.30
C THR A 345 13.24 -2.82 -6.20
N ARG A 346 12.19 -2.84 -7.03
CA ARG A 346 11.12 -3.85 -6.97
C ARG A 346 11.20 -4.94 -8.03
N THR A 347 11.61 -4.63 -9.26
CA THR A 347 11.63 -5.62 -10.34
C THR A 347 13.01 -6.28 -10.42
N GLU A 348 13.11 -7.55 -10.76
CA GLU A 348 14.42 -8.20 -10.95
C GLU A 348 15.12 -7.73 -12.24
N THR A 349 14.36 -7.20 -13.18
CA THR A 349 14.85 -6.78 -14.52
C THR A 349 15.47 -5.38 -14.55
N GLY A 350 15.53 -4.65 -13.43
CA GLY A 350 15.99 -3.26 -13.38
C GLY A 350 14.97 -2.21 -13.84
N ARG A 351 13.73 -2.62 -14.16
CA ARG A 351 12.65 -1.70 -14.57
C ARG A 351 12.04 -1.00 -13.36
N LEU A 352 11.66 0.26 -13.55
CA LEU A 352 10.78 0.96 -12.60
C LEU A 352 9.43 0.26 -12.51
N ALA A 353 8.89 0.15 -11.29
CA ALA A 353 7.54 -0.34 -11.04
C ALA A 353 6.68 0.76 -10.42
N SER A 354 5.56 1.08 -11.06
CA SER A 354 4.62 2.10 -10.59
C SER A 354 3.53 1.51 -9.69
N SER A 355 3.03 2.30 -8.74
CA SER A 355 2.00 1.87 -7.78
C SER A 355 1.24 3.06 -7.21
N LYS A 356 0.00 2.81 -6.75
CA LYS A 356 -0.88 3.80 -6.12
C LYS A 356 -1.11 5.07 -6.97
N PRO A 357 -1.65 4.96 -8.19
CA PRO A 357 -2.06 3.75 -8.91
C PRO A 357 -0.93 3.24 -9.81
N ASN A 358 -1.05 1.99 -10.30
CA ASN A 358 -0.10 1.46 -11.26
C ASN A 358 -0.45 1.98 -12.67
N LEU A 359 0.44 2.80 -13.25
CA LEU A 359 0.31 3.38 -14.59
C LEU A 359 1.03 2.58 -15.69
N GLN A 360 1.62 1.43 -15.35
CA GLN A 360 2.32 0.54 -16.28
C GLN A 360 1.58 -0.79 -16.51
N ASN A 361 0.31 -0.86 -16.09
CA ASN A 361 -0.50 -2.08 -16.04
C ASN A 361 -1.37 -2.32 -17.26
#